data_AF-A0A978SME3-F1
#
_entry.id   AF-A0A978SME3-F1
#
_cell.length_a   1.000
_cell.length_b   1.000
_cell.length_c   1.000
_cell.angle_alpha   90.00
_cell.angle_beta   90.00
_cell.angle_gamma   90.00
#
_symmetry.space_group_name_H-M   'P 1'
#
loop_
_entity.id
_entity.type
_entity.pdbx_description
1 polymer ?
#
loop_
_entity_poly.entity_id
_entity_poly.type
_entity_poly.pdbx_seq_one_letter_code
_entity_poly.pdbx_strand_id
1 'polypeptide(L)'
;MSSSPTSHSNTELLTESSELSDLKQVKPIQLLSAQELNALNERSNVQGTLQLAGHLAVMGGSGYLWATQSDRPLLAAVALVIYGFTFASMFATMHECVHRTAFANNRINDIVAWCAGLLSFYNGTFYRRYHKWHHRYTQIPGKDPELDDRKPTNWREYLLELSALPWWIGKLKTHFRVAAGRVEDYLRSCTSFNKGLPKKEKSERKGVIKI
;
A
#
# COMPACT_ATOMS: atom_id res chain seq x y z
N MET A 1 20.50 -62.86 8.35
CA MET A 1 19.32 -62.24 7.71
C MET A 1 19.66 -60.77 7.48
N SER A 2 20.05 -60.44 6.25
CA SER A 2 20.46 -59.09 5.83
C SER A 2 19.23 -58.37 5.28
N SER A 3 18.74 -57.35 5.99
CA SER A 3 17.66 -56.49 5.52
C SER A 3 18.24 -55.31 4.74
N SER A 4 17.99 -55.29 3.43
CA SER A 4 18.35 -54.23 2.50
C SER A 4 17.72 -52.88 2.88
N PRO A 5 18.41 -51.74 2.68
CA PRO A 5 17.80 -50.43 2.85
C PRO A 5 16.88 -50.13 1.67
N THR A 6 15.66 -49.75 1.98
CA THR A 6 14.58 -49.33 1.07
C THR A 6 15.02 -48.21 0.13
N SER A 7 14.97 -48.45 -1.18
CA SER A 7 15.31 -47.50 -2.26
C SER A 7 14.22 -46.45 -2.55
N HIS A 8 13.33 -46.18 -1.59
CA HIS A 8 12.12 -45.38 -1.82
C HIS A 8 12.33 -43.86 -1.67
N SER A 9 13.41 -43.38 -1.04
CA SER A 9 13.60 -41.94 -0.76
C SER A 9 14.09 -41.11 -1.95
N ASN A 10 14.86 -41.70 -2.87
CA ASN A 10 15.46 -40.95 -3.98
C ASN A 10 14.45 -40.64 -5.08
N THR A 11 13.46 -41.51 -5.27
CA THR A 11 12.44 -41.34 -6.31
C THR A 11 11.48 -40.20 -5.97
N GLU A 12 11.04 -40.08 -4.72
CA GLU A 12 10.18 -38.95 -4.29
C GLU A 12 10.91 -37.61 -4.40
N LEU A 13 12.17 -37.55 -3.96
CA LEU A 13 12.96 -36.31 -3.97
C LEU A 13 13.29 -35.82 -5.40
N LEU A 14 13.51 -36.75 -6.33
CA LEU A 14 13.71 -36.44 -7.75
C LEU A 14 12.40 -36.00 -8.41
N THR A 15 11.27 -36.63 -8.06
CA THR A 15 9.93 -36.26 -8.57
C THR A 15 9.53 -34.87 -8.10
N GLU A 16 9.73 -34.56 -6.80
CA GLU A 16 9.46 -33.25 -6.23
C GLU A 16 10.38 -32.16 -6.83
N SER A 17 11.65 -32.48 -7.09
CA SER A 17 12.58 -31.57 -7.76
C SER A 17 12.24 -31.31 -9.24
N SER A 18 11.71 -32.33 -9.93
CA SER A 18 11.23 -32.26 -11.32
C SER A 18 9.99 -31.38 -11.40
N GLU A 19 8.99 -31.63 -10.55
CA GLU A 19 7.76 -30.83 -10.51
C GLU A 19 8.03 -29.37 -10.11
N LEU A 20 8.93 -29.10 -9.15
CA LEU A 20 9.35 -27.73 -8.84
C LEU A 20 10.12 -27.06 -9.98
N SER A 21 10.82 -27.83 -10.81
CA SER A 21 11.53 -27.31 -12.00
C SER A 21 10.56 -26.97 -13.14
N ASP A 22 9.51 -27.77 -13.30
CA ASP A 22 8.43 -27.54 -14.27
C ASP A 22 7.54 -26.37 -13.86
N LEU A 23 7.28 -26.19 -12.55
CA LEU A 23 6.59 -25.00 -12.02
C LEU A 23 7.39 -23.70 -12.24
N LYS A 24 8.73 -23.76 -12.32
CA LYS A 24 9.57 -22.60 -12.67
C LYS A 24 9.52 -22.25 -14.16
N GLN A 25 9.08 -23.17 -15.01
CA GLN A 25 9.09 -23.06 -16.47
C GLN A 25 7.76 -22.61 -17.06
N VAL A 26 6.72 -22.38 -16.24
CA VAL A 26 5.44 -21.85 -16.73
C VAL A 26 5.66 -20.43 -17.24
N LYS A 27 5.80 -20.29 -18.56
CA LYS A 27 5.79 -18.98 -19.21
C LYS A 27 4.45 -18.32 -18.89
N PRO A 28 4.45 -17.10 -18.34
CA PRO A 28 3.20 -16.39 -18.08
C PRO A 28 2.42 -16.26 -19.39
N ILE A 29 1.13 -16.60 -19.33
CA ILE A 29 0.24 -16.52 -20.49
C ILE A 29 0.14 -15.05 -20.90
N GLN A 30 0.67 -14.73 -22.07
CA GLN A 30 0.57 -13.40 -22.64
C GLN A 30 -0.78 -13.28 -23.38
N LEU A 31 -1.79 -12.80 -22.66
CA LEU A 31 -3.16 -12.62 -23.19
C LEU A 31 -3.27 -11.46 -24.18
N LEU A 32 -2.44 -10.43 -24.04
CA LEU A 32 -2.42 -9.23 -24.90
C LEU A 32 -1.10 -9.13 -25.64
N SER A 33 -1.16 -8.74 -26.91
CA SER A 33 0.03 -8.39 -27.69
C SER A 33 0.74 -7.18 -27.06
N ALA A 34 2.03 -7.03 -27.33
CA ALA A 34 2.79 -5.87 -26.87
C ALA A 34 2.22 -4.53 -27.39
N GLN A 35 1.61 -4.54 -28.58
CA GLN A 35 0.99 -3.35 -29.17
C GLN A 35 -0.28 -2.94 -28.39
N GLU A 36 -1.17 -3.89 -28.10
CA GLU A 36 -2.36 -3.65 -27.27
C GLU A 36 -1.98 -3.17 -25.87
N LEU A 37 -0.98 -3.81 -25.25
CA LEU A 37 -0.51 -3.42 -23.93
C LEU A 37 0.09 -2.02 -23.92
N ASN A 38 0.82 -1.62 -24.97
CA ASN A 38 1.37 -0.27 -25.09
C ASN A 38 0.27 0.79 -25.25
N ALA A 39 -0.76 0.51 -26.04
CA ALA A 39 -1.89 1.41 -26.21
C ALA A 39 -2.66 1.60 -24.88
N LEU A 40 -2.88 0.52 -24.11
CA LEU A 40 -3.55 0.59 -22.80
C LEU A 40 -2.72 1.28 -21.71
N ASN A 41 -1.39 1.30 -21.85
CA ASN A 41 -0.48 1.96 -20.92
C ASN A 41 -0.09 3.39 -21.35
N GLU A 42 -0.72 3.94 -22.39
CA GLU A 42 -0.47 5.31 -22.79
C GLU A 42 -0.91 6.29 -21.69
N ARG A 43 0.02 7.14 -21.25
CA ARG A 43 -0.19 8.10 -20.15
C ARG A 43 -0.42 9.49 -20.73
N SER A 44 -1.33 10.26 -20.12
CA SER A 44 -1.66 11.61 -20.58
C SER A 44 -1.64 12.63 -19.44
N ASN A 45 -0.85 13.70 -19.61
CA ASN A 45 -0.86 14.81 -18.66
C ASN A 45 -2.22 15.52 -18.62
N VAL A 46 -2.91 15.60 -19.76
CA VAL A 46 -4.20 16.28 -19.89
C VAL A 46 -5.27 15.50 -19.13
N GLN A 47 -5.38 14.18 -19.36
CA GLN A 47 -6.36 13.35 -18.67
C GLN A 47 -6.10 13.32 -17.15
N GLY A 48 -4.84 13.16 -16.74
CA GLY A 48 -4.48 13.22 -15.31
C GLY A 48 -4.82 14.56 -14.67
N THR A 49 -4.62 15.67 -15.39
CA THR A 49 -4.97 17.02 -14.90
C THR A 49 -6.48 17.20 -14.79
N LEU A 50 -7.25 16.76 -15.78
CA LEU A 50 -8.72 16.85 -15.76
C LEU A 50 -9.31 16.02 -14.61
N GLN A 51 -8.81 14.80 -14.40
CA GLN A 51 -9.26 13.95 -13.30
C GLN A 51 -8.92 14.55 -11.94
N LEU A 52 -7.70 15.07 -11.77
CA LEU A 52 -7.29 15.75 -10.54
C LEU A 52 -8.12 17.02 -10.29
N ALA A 53 -8.32 17.84 -11.32
CA ALA A 53 -9.11 19.06 -11.22
C ALA A 53 -10.57 18.77 -10.85
N GLY A 54 -11.18 17.76 -11.47
CA GLY A 54 -12.54 17.31 -11.13
C GLY A 54 -12.63 16.84 -9.68
N HIS A 55 -11.66 16.06 -9.22
CA HIS A 55 -11.59 15.62 -7.82
C HIS A 55 -11.49 16.79 -6.83
N LEU A 56 -10.58 17.73 -7.10
CA LEU A 56 -10.38 18.92 -6.28
C LEU A 56 -11.59 19.87 -6.32
N ALA A 57 -12.31 19.94 -7.44
CA ALA A 57 -13.54 20.71 -7.56
C ALA A 57 -14.66 20.13 -6.68
N VAL A 58 -14.83 18.80 -6.67
CA VAL A 58 -15.81 18.13 -5.79
C VAL A 58 -15.41 18.32 -4.32
N MET A 59 -14.12 18.18 -4.00
CA MET A 59 -13.59 18.42 -2.66
C MET A 59 -13.87 19.87 -2.21
N GLY A 60 -13.48 20.86 -3.01
CA GLY A 60 -13.69 22.28 -2.70
C GLY A 60 -15.17 22.65 -2.60
N GLY A 61 -16.00 22.17 -3.53
CA GLY A 61 -17.43 22.42 -3.54
C GLY A 61 -18.15 21.81 -2.34
N SER A 62 -17.86 20.55 -2.01
CA SER A 62 -18.44 19.89 -0.83
C SER A 62 -17.95 20.52 0.48
N GLY A 63 -16.68 20.88 0.59
CA GLY A 63 -16.15 21.63 1.74
C GLY A 63 -16.80 23.00 1.91
N TYR A 64 -17.00 23.73 0.81
CA TYR A 64 -17.70 25.01 0.81
C TYR A 64 -19.17 24.89 1.25
N LEU A 65 -19.90 23.90 0.74
CA LEU A 65 -21.29 23.65 1.15
C LEU A 65 -21.38 23.28 2.62
N TRP A 66 -20.49 22.41 3.12
CA TRP A 66 -20.44 22.09 4.54
C TRP A 66 -20.18 23.33 5.40
N ALA A 67 -19.26 24.21 4.98
CA ALA A 67 -18.87 25.39 5.74
C ALA A 67 -19.92 26.52 5.73
N THR A 68 -20.80 26.58 4.72
CA THR A 68 -21.71 27.73 4.51
C THR A 68 -23.19 27.41 4.71
N GLN A 69 -23.61 26.14 4.61
CA GLN A 69 -25.02 25.73 4.67
C GLN A 69 -25.44 25.25 6.06
N SER A 70 -24.99 25.94 7.12
CA SER A 70 -25.31 25.55 8.52
C SER A 70 -26.81 25.62 8.84
N ASP A 71 -27.57 26.41 8.10
CA ASP A 71 -29.03 26.52 8.15
C ASP A 71 -29.75 25.29 7.56
N ARG A 72 -29.05 24.47 6.75
CA ARG A 72 -29.57 23.26 6.11
C ARG A 72 -28.80 22.03 6.59
N PRO A 73 -29.06 21.51 7.79
CA PRO A 73 -28.21 20.50 8.43
C PRO A 73 -28.07 19.21 7.63
N LEU A 74 -29.13 18.77 6.94
CA LEU A 74 -29.04 17.58 6.07
C LEU A 74 -28.09 17.80 4.89
N LEU A 75 -28.15 18.96 4.24
CA LEU A 75 -27.25 19.31 3.13
C LEU A 75 -25.81 19.43 3.62
N ALA A 76 -25.59 20.11 4.74
CA ALA A 76 -24.26 20.24 5.34
C ALA A 76 -23.68 18.88 5.75
N ALA A 77 -24.50 17.97 6.30
CA ALA A 77 -24.06 16.62 6.67
C ALA A 77 -23.67 15.79 5.44
N VAL A 78 -24.48 15.79 4.37
CA VAL A 78 -24.14 15.11 3.12
C VAL A 78 -22.87 15.70 2.50
N ALA A 79 -22.75 17.02 2.48
CA ALA A 79 -21.57 17.71 2.00
C ALA A 79 -20.31 17.33 2.82
N LEU A 80 -20.43 17.23 4.14
CA LEU A 80 -19.33 16.79 5.01
C LEU A 80 -18.88 15.37 4.69
N VAL A 81 -19.81 14.44 4.45
CA VAL A 81 -19.48 13.06 4.08
C VAL A 81 -18.73 13.01 2.75
N ILE A 82 -19.21 13.75 1.74
CA ILE A 82 -18.53 13.83 0.43
C ILE A 82 -17.14 14.46 0.61
N TYR A 83 -17.04 15.54 1.38
CA TYR A 83 -15.79 16.23 1.64
C TYR A 83 -14.75 15.31 2.31
N GLY A 84 -15.15 14.62 3.38
CA GLY A 84 -14.29 13.63 4.05
C GLY A 84 -13.87 12.49 3.13
N PHE A 85 -14.78 11.96 2.31
CA PHE A 85 -14.47 10.92 1.35
C PHE A 85 -13.47 11.40 0.28
N THR A 86 -13.61 12.64 -0.22
CA THR A 86 -12.69 13.20 -1.21
C THR A 86 -11.27 13.37 -0.65
N PHE A 87 -11.11 13.67 0.65
CA PHE A 87 -9.81 13.66 1.31
C PHE A 87 -9.21 12.26 1.39
N ALA A 88 -9.99 11.28 1.88
CA ALA A 88 -9.53 9.90 2.00
C ALA A 88 -9.09 9.33 0.63
N SER A 89 -9.86 9.61 -0.41
CA SER A 89 -9.59 9.16 -1.78
C SER A 89 -8.41 9.86 -2.47
N MET A 90 -7.85 10.94 -1.91
CA MET A 90 -6.54 11.45 -2.37
C MET A 90 -5.43 10.40 -2.23
N PHE A 91 -5.63 9.37 -1.40
CA PHE A 91 -4.75 8.20 -1.38
C PHE A 91 -4.65 7.53 -2.75
N ALA A 92 -5.74 7.41 -3.50
CA ALA A 92 -5.73 6.82 -4.84
C ALA A 92 -4.91 7.67 -5.82
N THR A 93 -5.10 8.99 -5.79
CA THR A 93 -4.26 9.92 -6.57
C THR A 93 -2.78 9.77 -6.22
N MET A 94 -2.47 9.72 -4.92
CA MET A 94 -1.10 9.51 -4.44
C MET A 94 -0.55 8.16 -4.90
N HIS A 95 -1.33 7.08 -4.78
CA HIS A 95 -1.00 5.71 -5.20
C HIS A 95 -0.60 5.64 -6.67
N GLU A 96 -1.44 6.14 -7.58
CA GLU A 96 -1.12 6.15 -9.02
C GLU A 96 0.09 7.04 -9.34
N CYS A 97 0.24 8.18 -8.65
CA CYS A 97 1.38 9.05 -8.85
C CYS A 97 2.69 8.45 -8.30
N VAL A 98 2.67 7.65 -7.23
CA VAL A 98 3.87 6.95 -6.78
C VAL A 98 4.28 5.84 -7.74
N HIS A 99 3.34 5.23 -8.45
CA HIS A 99 3.60 4.32 -9.57
C HIS A 99 4.08 5.04 -10.83
N ARG A 100 3.87 6.36 -10.91
CA ARG A 100 4.17 7.21 -12.07
C ARG A 100 3.35 6.82 -13.32
N THR A 101 2.13 6.37 -13.08
CA THR A 101 1.15 5.96 -14.11
C THR A 101 0.15 7.07 -14.41
N ALA A 102 -0.14 7.95 -13.46
CA ALA A 102 -1.18 8.98 -13.61
C ALA A 102 -0.85 10.06 -14.66
N PHE A 103 0.41 10.49 -14.74
CA PHE A 103 0.85 11.52 -15.69
C PHE A 103 1.97 11.00 -16.60
N ALA A 104 2.05 11.53 -17.82
CA ALA A 104 3.17 11.25 -18.73
C ALA A 104 4.49 11.82 -18.20
N ASN A 105 4.44 12.96 -17.51
CA ASN A 105 5.60 13.59 -16.90
C ASN A 105 5.83 13.09 -15.46
N ASN A 106 6.96 12.44 -15.22
CA ASN A 106 7.32 11.91 -13.90
C ASN A 106 7.48 12.99 -12.82
N ARG A 107 7.89 14.22 -13.15
CA ARG A 107 7.97 15.33 -12.18
C ARG A 107 6.60 15.76 -11.70
N ILE A 108 5.60 15.78 -12.60
CA ILE A 108 4.21 16.08 -12.23
C ILE A 108 3.70 15.00 -11.29
N ASN A 109 3.93 13.73 -11.60
CA ASN A 109 3.59 12.62 -10.67
C ASN A 109 4.26 12.83 -9.30
N ASP A 110 5.55 13.17 -9.24
CA ASP A 110 6.25 13.34 -7.96
C ASP A 110 5.67 14.51 -7.13
N ILE A 111 5.33 15.64 -7.76
CA ILE A 111 4.70 16.79 -7.11
C ILE A 111 3.29 16.44 -6.63
N VAL A 112 2.47 15.86 -7.51
CA VAL A 112 1.09 15.50 -7.19
C VAL A 112 1.04 14.42 -6.11
N ALA A 113 1.93 13.42 -6.14
CA ALA A 113 2.05 12.42 -5.08
C ALA A 113 2.35 13.05 -3.71
N TRP A 114 3.19 14.09 -3.67
CA TRP A 114 3.50 14.79 -2.43
C TRP A 114 2.29 15.56 -1.89
N CYS A 115 1.63 16.36 -2.74
CA CYS A 115 0.43 17.12 -2.36
C CYS A 115 -0.73 16.19 -1.97
N ALA A 116 -1.00 15.16 -2.76
CA ALA A 116 -2.04 14.16 -2.48
C ALA A 116 -1.71 13.34 -1.22
N GLY A 117 -0.44 13.05 -0.98
CA GLY A 117 0.04 12.45 0.26
C GLY A 117 -0.26 13.33 1.47
N LEU A 118 -0.02 14.64 1.39
CA LEU A 118 -0.37 15.58 2.45
C LEU A 118 -1.87 15.55 2.77
N LEU A 119 -2.72 15.61 1.73
CA LEU A 119 -4.19 15.61 1.90
C LEU A 119 -4.73 14.27 2.43
N SER A 120 -4.13 13.15 2.03
CA SER A 120 -4.51 11.80 2.50
C SER A 120 -3.75 11.33 3.74
N PHE A 121 -2.89 12.17 4.31
CA PHE A 121 -2.05 11.85 5.47
C PHE A 121 -1.07 10.65 5.25
N TYR A 122 -0.58 10.51 4.01
CA TYR A 122 0.46 9.56 3.61
C TYR A 122 1.76 10.26 3.22
N ASN A 123 2.89 9.70 3.65
CA ASN A 123 4.19 10.07 3.11
C ASN A 123 4.41 9.36 1.77
N GLY A 124 4.24 10.06 0.65
CA GLY A 124 4.35 9.48 -0.70
C GLY A 124 5.74 8.90 -1.00
N THR A 125 6.82 9.51 -0.50
CA THR A 125 8.19 9.02 -0.70
C THR A 125 8.40 7.65 -0.07
N PHE A 126 7.94 7.51 1.18
CA PHE A 126 7.95 6.22 1.87
C PHE A 126 7.03 5.22 1.20
N TYR A 127 5.79 5.64 0.92
CA TYR A 127 4.76 4.78 0.35
C TYR A 127 5.21 4.18 -0.98
N ARG A 128 5.92 4.95 -1.83
CA ARG A 128 6.53 4.42 -3.07
C ARG A 128 7.43 3.22 -2.81
N ARG A 129 8.28 3.26 -1.77
CA ARG A 129 9.19 2.14 -1.46
C ARG A 129 8.46 0.97 -0.82
N TYR A 130 7.58 1.27 0.14
CA TYR A 130 6.70 0.30 0.79
C TYR A 130 5.89 -0.49 -0.23
N HIS A 131 5.23 0.23 -1.13
CA HIS A 131 4.28 -0.35 -2.05
C HIS A 131 4.95 -1.08 -3.22
N LYS A 132 6.14 -0.62 -3.66
CA LYS A 132 6.99 -1.42 -4.56
C LYS A 132 7.43 -2.75 -3.92
N TRP A 133 7.64 -2.77 -2.60
CA TRP A 133 7.97 -4.00 -1.88
C TRP A 133 6.76 -4.92 -1.75
N HIS A 134 5.58 -4.36 -1.45
CA HIS A 134 4.29 -5.07 -1.52
C HIS A 134 4.11 -5.75 -2.88
N HIS A 135 4.10 -5.01 -4.00
CA HIS A 135 3.91 -5.59 -5.36
C HIS A 135 4.93 -6.67 -5.74
N ARG A 136 6.15 -6.59 -5.21
CA ARG A 136 7.18 -7.61 -5.47
C ARG A 136 6.90 -8.92 -4.73
N TYR A 137 6.26 -8.86 -3.57
CA TYR A 137 6.06 -9.99 -2.67
C TYR A 137 4.61 -10.16 -2.23
N THR A 138 3.66 -9.70 -3.04
CA THR A 138 2.24 -9.65 -2.71
C THR A 138 1.75 -11.01 -2.20
N GLN A 139 1.05 -11.00 -1.07
CA GLN A 139 0.50 -12.19 -0.40
C GLN A 139 1.55 -13.23 0.05
N ILE A 140 2.84 -12.88 0.13
CA ILE A 140 3.87 -13.75 0.71
C ILE A 140 4.08 -13.41 2.19
N PRO A 141 3.71 -14.31 3.13
CA PRO A 141 3.85 -14.07 4.57
C PRO A 141 5.29 -13.71 4.96
N GLY A 142 5.44 -12.69 5.81
CA GLY A 142 6.74 -12.20 6.28
C GLY A 142 7.57 -11.43 5.25
N LYS A 143 7.07 -11.24 4.02
CA LYS A 143 7.68 -10.37 3.00
C LYS A 143 6.76 -9.22 2.59
N ASP A 144 5.47 -9.48 2.46
CA ASP A 144 4.46 -8.46 2.18
C ASP A 144 4.18 -7.62 3.44
N PRO A 145 4.51 -6.32 3.44
CA PRO A 145 4.34 -5.48 4.62
C PRO A 145 2.87 -5.11 4.86
N GLU A 146 1.97 -5.31 3.88
CA GLU A 146 0.51 -5.13 4.07
C GLU A 146 -0.10 -6.27 4.89
N LEU A 147 0.61 -7.39 5.07
CA LEU A 147 0.16 -8.49 5.92
C LEU A 147 0.55 -8.32 7.40
N ASP A 148 1.34 -7.30 7.74
CA ASP A 148 1.78 -7.06 9.13
C ASP A 148 0.66 -6.46 10.00
N ASP A 149 -0.39 -5.89 9.38
CA ASP A 149 -1.54 -5.34 10.07
C ASP A 149 -2.42 -6.44 10.68
N ARG A 150 -2.85 -6.21 11.93
CA ARG A 150 -3.71 -7.15 12.64
C ARG A 150 -5.12 -7.10 12.05
N LYS A 151 -5.62 -8.23 11.57
CA LYS A 151 -7.01 -8.35 11.11
C LYS A 151 -7.97 -8.39 12.32
N PRO A 152 -9.14 -7.72 12.25
CA PRO A 152 -10.13 -7.80 13.31
C PRO A 152 -10.66 -9.23 13.43
N THR A 153 -10.77 -9.73 14.67
CA THR A 153 -11.19 -11.11 14.97
C THR A 153 -12.63 -11.19 15.48
N ASN A 154 -13.24 -10.04 15.78
CA ASN A 154 -14.60 -9.93 16.30
C ASN A 154 -15.23 -8.58 15.91
N TRP A 155 -16.54 -8.43 16.14
CA TRP A 155 -17.29 -7.25 15.73
C TRP A 155 -16.81 -5.95 16.39
N ARG A 156 -16.29 -6.01 17.63
CA ARG A 156 -15.82 -4.80 18.34
C ARG A 156 -14.55 -4.26 17.70
N GLU A 157 -13.62 -5.17 17.39
CA GLU A 157 -12.40 -4.83 16.66
C GLU A 157 -12.72 -4.33 15.25
N TYR A 158 -13.70 -4.95 14.58
CA TYR A 158 -14.15 -4.49 13.27
C TYR A 158 -14.73 -3.08 13.30
N LEU A 159 -15.59 -2.76 14.27
CA LEU A 159 -16.13 -1.39 14.42
C LEU A 159 -15.03 -0.38 14.80
N LEU A 160 -14.05 -0.80 15.62
CA LEU A 160 -12.90 0.05 15.94
C LEU A 160 -12.08 0.33 14.68
N GLU A 161 -11.88 -0.65 13.81
CA GLU A 161 -11.19 -0.45 12.54
C GLU A 161 -11.97 0.48 11.60
N LEU A 162 -13.28 0.28 11.48
CA LEU A 162 -14.18 1.14 10.70
C LEU A 162 -14.19 2.60 11.19
N SER A 163 -13.97 2.83 12.49
CA SER A 163 -13.87 4.19 13.02
C SER A 163 -12.64 4.96 12.53
N ALA A 164 -11.65 4.26 11.96
CA ALA A 164 -10.34 4.77 11.57
C ALA A 164 -9.52 5.40 12.72
N LEU A 165 -9.99 5.36 13.98
CA LEU A 165 -9.28 5.91 15.13
C LEU A 165 -7.87 5.31 15.31
N PRO A 166 -7.66 3.98 15.21
CA PRO A 166 -6.31 3.41 15.30
C PRO A 166 -5.39 3.93 14.20
N TRP A 167 -5.92 4.06 12.98
CA TRP A 167 -5.20 4.56 11.82
C TRP A 167 -4.74 6.01 12.02
N TRP A 168 -5.64 6.92 12.42
CA TRP A 168 -5.32 8.33 12.65
C TRP A 168 -4.28 8.51 13.76
N ILE A 169 -4.46 7.81 14.89
CA ILE A 169 -3.51 7.84 16.01
C ILE A 169 -2.14 7.31 15.55
N GLY A 170 -2.13 6.22 14.79
CA GLY A 170 -0.92 5.65 14.21
C GLY A 170 -0.19 6.64 13.31
N LYS A 171 -0.89 7.26 12.35
CA LYS A 171 -0.30 8.25 11.44
C LYS A 171 0.28 9.43 12.19
N LEU A 172 -0.48 10.05 13.10
CA LEU A 172 -0.01 11.21 13.87
C LEU A 172 1.28 10.87 14.64
N LYS A 173 1.27 9.77 15.41
CA LYS A 173 2.45 9.30 16.14
C LYS A 173 3.65 9.10 15.23
N THR A 174 3.42 8.46 14.09
CA THR A 174 4.47 8.14 13.12
C THR A 174 5.06 9.40 12.48
N HIS A 175 4.24 10.40 12.14
CA HIS A 175 4.71 11.70 11.63
C HIS A 175 5.55 12.44 12.69
N PHE A 176 5.10 12.49 13.95
CA PHE A 176 5.88 13.09 15.04
C PHE A 176 7.21 12.35 15.30
N ARG A 177 7.23 11.02 15.20
CA ARG A 177 8.48 10.25 15.36
C ARG A 177 9.48 10.54 14.25
N VAL A 178 9.03 10.58 13.00
CA VAL A 178 9.89 10.94 11.86
C VAL A 178 10.40 12.37 11.98
N ALA A 179 9.55 13.32 12.35
CA ALA A 179 9.95 14.71 12.57
C ALA A 179 11.01 14.84 13.69
N ALA A 180 10.95 13.95 14.70
CA ALA A 180 11.94 13.86 15.76
C ALA A 180 13.18 13.01 15.40
N GLY A 181 13.35 12.62 14.13
CA GLY A 181 14.49 11.82 13.64
C GLY A 181 14.47 10.33 14.03
N ARG A 182 13.39 9.83 14.64
CA ARG A 182 13.27 8.44 15.11
C ARG A 182 12.65 7.54 14.02
N VAL A 183 13.49 7.01 13.14
CA VAL A 183 13.09 6.27 11.92
C VAL A 183 13.34 4.76 11.99
N GLU A 184 13.87 4.25 13.09
CA GLU A 184 14.40 2.88 13.24
C GLU A 184 13.33 1.79 13.04
N ASP A 185 12.05 2.13 13.26
CA ASP A 185 10.88 1.26 13.09
C ASP A 185 9.87 1.81 12.07
N TYR A 186 10.26 2.74 11.20
CA TYR A 186 9.29 3.46 10.37
C TYR A 186 8.46 2.53 9.48
N LEU A 187 9.11 1.51 8.88
CA LEU A 187 8.47 0.44 8.11
C LEU A 187 7.43 -0.36 8.92
N ARG A 188 7.62 -0.46 10.24
CA ARG A 188 6.79 -1.25 11.17
C ARG A 188 5.78 -0.41 11.96
N SER A 189 5.91 0.92 11.90
CA SER A 189 5.12 1.88 12.69
C SER A 189 3.92 2.45 11.93
N CYS A 190 3.91 2.35 10.60
CA CYS A 190 2.78 2.74 9.76
C CYS A 190 1.60 1.77 9.87
N THR A 191 1.84 0.55 10.35
CA THR A 191 0.91 -0.57 10.52
C THR A 191 0.44 -0.71 11.99
N SER A 192 -0.09 0.37 12.57
CA SER A 192 -0.28 0.50 14.03
C SER A 192 -1.16 -0.60 14.65
N PHE A 193 -0.57 -1.49 15.45
CA PHE A 193 -0.83 -1.71 16.90
C PHE A 193 -0.06 -2.95 17.37
N ASN A 194 1.25 -2.83 17.60
CA ASN A 194 2.04 -3.97 18.12
C ASN A 194 2.54 -3.70 19.53
N LYS A 195 1.63 -3.80 20.51
CA LYS A 195 1.99 -4.26 21.85
C LYS A 195 2.01 -5.80 21.78
N GLY A 196 3.17 -6.42 21.55
CA GLY A 196 3.29 -7.85 21.90
C GLY A 196 4.22 -8.75 21.10
N LEU A 197 4.80 -8.34 19.96
CA LEU A 197 5.82 -9.21 19.36
C LEU A 197 7.12 -9.18 20.18
N PRO A 198 7.71 -10.34 20.54
CA PRO A 198 9.00 -10.38 21.22
C PRO A 198 10.02 -9.63 20.37
N LYS A 199 10.80 -8.76 21.03
CA LYS A 199 11.99 -8.15 20.42
C LYS A 199 12.82 -9.31 19.88
N LYS A 200 13.00 -9.41 18.56
CA LYS A 200 14.04 -10.30 18.02
C LYS A 200 15.34 -9.90 18.70
N GLU A 201 15.89 -10.86 19.43
CA GLU A 201 17.12 -10.74 20.17
C GLU A 201 18.21 -10.19 19.26
N LYS A 202 18.99 -9.24 19.79
CA LYS A 202 19.97 -8.42 19.06
C LYS A 202 21.23 -9.20 18.65
N SER A 203 21.12 -10.52 18.50
CA SER A 203 22.18 -11.40 18.05
C SER A 203 22.03 -11.61 16.55
N GLU A 204 23.10 -11.49 15.79
CA GLU A 204 23.17 -11.71 14.33
C GLU A 204 22.64 -10.59 13.41
N ARG A 205 23.16 -9.37 13.59
CA ARG A 205 23.45 -8.49 12.43
C ARG A 205 24.94 -8.19 12.35
N LYS A 206 25.73 -9.22 12.05
CA LYS A 206 27.04 -9.05 11.40
C LYS A 206 26.90 -9.60 9.98
N GLY A 207 26.34 -8.77 9.12
CA GLY A 207 26.12 -9.08 7.70
C GLY A 207 25.96 -7.76 6.97
N VAL A 208 27.10 -7.20 6.58
CA VAL A 208 27.28 -5.92 5.90
C VAL A 208 26.39 -5.85 4.66
N ILE A 209 25.48 -4.87 4.60
CA ILE A 209 24.97 -4.33 3.34
C ILE A 209 25.68 -2.99 3.16
N LYS A 210 26.77 -3.00 2.39
CA LYS A 210 27.29 -1.79 1.75
C LYS A 210 26.37 -1.47 0.57
N ILE A 211 25.97 -0.20 0.49
CA ILE A 211 25.29 0.41 -0.65
C ILE A 211 26.24 0.37 -1.86
#